data_AF-A0A6N7IQ89-F1
#
_entry.id   AF-A0A6N7IQ89-F1
#
_cell.length_a   1.000
_cell.length_b   1.000
_cell.length_c   1.000
_cell.angle_alpha   90.00
_cell.angle_beta   90.00
_cell.angle_gamma   90.00
#
_symmetry.space_group_name_H-M   'P 1'
#
loop_
_entity.id
_entity.type
_entity.pdbx_description
1 polymer ?
#
loop_
_entity_poly.entity_id
_entity_poly.type
_entity_poly.pdbx_seq_one_letter_code
_entity_poly.pdbx_strand_id
1 'polypeptide(L)'
;MSNQLRVADFELHFIQTLNYEFRTLSGSLNTRLSGIFQPLTGLYTSAVKDIFQMEGEFLLRVAIIGAGPSGLACALELERLGIKPVIFERYHRIGLPVERIDMLLHLAWRPVKDQLAYLARHCHLSLMPAAPLHAIIMYGPNRRSVIRKRLLGYLIHRGRSPLSIENQLAARLSTPVNFQVLADPLEMAGQFDYVVVAEGDSKTARRLGLWQELSPLIIRGATILGQFEPRTFHLY
;
A
#
# COMPACT_ATOMS: atom_id res chain seq x y z
N MET A 1 -12.53 19.79 20.77
CA MET A 1 -12.39 18.31 20.64
C MET A 1 -11.12 18.07 19.84
N SER A 2 -10.13 17.38 20.39
CA SER A 2 -8.81 17.21 19.75
C SER A 2 -8.88 16.13 18.67
N ASN A 3 -8.58 16.47 17.42
CA ASN A 3 -8.40 15.50 16.34
C ASN A 3 -7.22 14.59 16.71
N GLN A 4 -7.52 13.35 17.08
CA GLN A 4 -6.51 12.32 17.31
C GLN A 4 -6.12 11.74 15.96
N LEU A 5 -4.83 11.79 15.62
CA LEU A 5 -4.29 10.98 14.52
C LEU A 5 -4.39 9.50 14.95
N ARG A 6 -5.53 8.87 14.68
CA ARG A 6 -5.70 7.43 14.88
C ARG A 6 -5.20 6.75 13.62
N VAL A 7 -4.02 6.16 13.71
CA VAL A 7 -3.59 5.16 12.73
C VAL A 7 -4.56 3.99 12.88
N ALA A 8 -5.52 3.89 11.96
CA ALA A 8 -6.45 2.77 11.96
C ALA A 8 -5.64 1.49 11.71
N ASP A 9 -5.80 0.50 12.61
CA ASP A 9 -5.35 -0.88 12.47
C ASP A 9 -6.14 -1.58 11.36
N PHE A 10 -6.09 -1.02 10.16
CA PHE A 10 -6.79 -1.53 8.99
C PHE A 10 -6.04 -2.77 8.50
N GLU A 11 -6.40 -3.90 9.11
CA GLU A 11 -5.75 -5.19 9.07
C GLU A 11 -4.24 -5.10 8.80
N LEU A 12 -3.45 -5.03 9.88
CA LEU A 12 -2.01 -5.26 9.85
C LEU A 12 -1.65 -6.47 8.96
N HIS A 13 -2.53 -7.46 8.91
CA HIS A 13 -2.46 -8.64 8.06
C HIS A 13 -2.52 -8.33 6.57
N PHE A 14 -3.45 -7.49 6.14
CA PHE A 14 -3.68 -7.11 4.75
C PHE A 14 -2.51 -6.28 4.16
N ILE A 15 -2.05 -5.26 4.90
CA ILE A 15 -0.92 -4.40 4.48
C ILE A 15 0.39 -5.21 4.44
N GLN A 16 0.60 -6.13 5.39
CA GLN A 16 1.75 -7.06 5.40
C GLN A 16 1.71 -8.09 4.26
N THR A 17 0.52 -8.49 3.82
CA THR A 17 0.35 -9.48 2.76
C THR A 17 0.74 -8.91 1.39
N LEU A 18 0.48 -7.62 1.15
CA LEU A 18 0.73 -6.96 -0.14
C LEU A 18 2.00 -6.08 -0.17
N ASN A 19 2.51 -5.66 0.99
CA ASN A 19 3.78 -4.95 1.11
C ASN A 19 4.83 -5.83 1.80
N TYR A 20 5.93 -6.10 1.11
CA TYR A 20 7.05 -6.92 1.61
C TYR A 20 7.80 -6.33 2.82
N GLU A 21 7.41 -5.16 3.36
CA GLU A 21 8.27 -4.38 4.27
C GLU A 21 7.63 -3.72 5.51
N PHE A 22 6.37 -3.97 5.90
CA PHE A 22 5.78 -3.16 6.98
C PHE A 22 5.14 -3.97 8.13
N ARG A 23 5.82 -4.00 9.28
CA ARG A 23 5.17 -4.12 10.60
C ARG A 23 5.16 -2.74 11.25
N THR A 24 4.01 -2.06 11.28
CA THR A 24 3.78 -0.99 12.27
C THR A 24 3.20 -1.65 13.51
N LEU A 25 3.82 -1.44 14.67
CA LEU A 25 3.24 -1.76 15.96
C LEU A 25 2.09 -0.78 16.23
N SER A 26 0.92 -1.29 16.62
CA SER A 26 -0.17 -0.49 17.15
C SER A 26 0.24 0.10 18.51
N GLY A 27 0.88 1.26 18.47
CA GLY A 27 1.18 2.05 19.65
C GLY A 27 0.17 3.19 19.78
N SER A 28 -0.71 3.12 20.78
CA SER A 28 -1.51 4.29 21.17
C SER A 28 -0.57 5.36 21.76
N LEU A 29 -0.13 6.33 20.95
CA LEU A 29 0.64 7.46 21.45
C LEU A 29 -0.31 8.55 21.94
N ASN A 30 -0.53 8.53 23.25
CA ASN A 30 -1.21 9.58 23.99
C ASN A 30 -0.18 10.67 24.34
N THR A 31 0.17 11.52 23.38
CA THR A 31 1.07 12.66 23.63
C THR A 31 0.47 13.95 23.09
N ARG A 32 0.08 14.81 24.04
CA ARG A 32 -0.32 16.19 23.80
C ARG A 32 0.86 16.94 23.17
N LEU A 33 0.71 17.42 21.94
CA LEU A 33 1.60 18.43 21.37
C LEU A 33 0.78 19.67 21.04
N SER A 34 0.75 20.57 22.02
CA SER A 34 0.44 21.98 21.83
C SER A 34 1.66 22.68 21.23
N GLY A 35 1.51 23.33 20.08
CA GLY A 35 2.41 24.42 19.68
C GLY A 35 2.91 24.39 18.24
N ILE A 36 2.38 25.35 17.47
CA ILE A 36 3.06 26.14 16.43
C ILE A 36 3.60 25.37 15.22
N PHE A 37 2.86 25.42 14.10
CA PHE A 37 3.43 25.60 12.77
C PHE A 37 2.34 26.12 11.81
N GLN A 38 2.58 27.28 11.19
CA GLN A 38 1.76 27.80 10.08
C GLN A 38 2.30 27.20 8.77
N PRO A 39 1.48 26.60 7.89
CA PRO A 39 1.84 26.40 6.49
C PRO A 39 1.14 27.41 5.59
N LEU A 40 1.91 27.87 4.60
CA LEU A 40 1.54 28.83 3.57
C LEU A 40 0.41 28.28 2.69
N THR A 41 -0.77 28.87 2.83
CA THR A 41 -2.00 28.59 2.06
C THR A 41 -2.01 29.38 0.76
N GLY A 42 -2.33 28.74 -0.38
CA GLY A 42 -2.62 29.49 -1.61
C GLY A 42 -3.37 28.78 -2.72
N LEU A 43 -3.14 27.47 -2.93
CA LEU A 43 -3.72 26.75 -4.10
C LEU A 43 -4.43 25.43 -3.76
N TYR A 44 -4.25 24.89 -2.54
CA TYR A 44 -4.86 23.62 -2.12
C TYR A 44 -6.29 23.76 -1.58
N THR A 45 -6.65 24.94 -1.06
CA THR A 45 -7.87 25.13 -0.27
C THR A 45 -9.16 25.22 -1.08
N SER A 46 -9.10 25.61 -2.36
CA SER A 46 -10.29 25.70 -3.22
C SER A 46 -10.74 24.32 -3.70
N ALA A 47 -9.81 23.50 -4.20
CA ALA A 47 -10.12 22.15 -4.70
C ALA A 47 -10.71 21.22 -3.63
N VAL A 48 -10.33 21.40 -2.36
CA VAL A 48 -10.86 20.60 -1.25
C VAL A 48 -12.25 21.06 -0.84
N LYS A 49 -12.56 22.36 -0.90
CA LYS A 49 -13.88 22.88 -0.51
C LYS A 49 -15.00 22.48 -1.49
N ASP A 50 -14.69 22.40 -2.78
CA ASP A 50 -15.67 22.04 -3.80
C ASP A 50 -16.10 20.57 -3.74
N ILE A 51 -15.34 19.71 -3.05
CA ILE A 51 -15.71 18.30 -2.77
C ILE A 51 -16.82 18.21 -1.71
N PHE A 52 -17.01 19.25 -0.89
CA PHE A 52 -17.90 19.20 0.27
C PHE A 52 -19.10 20.14 0.11
N GLN A 53 -20.08 19.76 -0.72
CA GLN A 53 -21.46 20.24 -0.59
C GLN A 53 -22.34 19.10 -0.02
N MET A 54 -22.89 19.33 1.17
CA MET A 54 -23.56 18.36 2.03
C MET A 54 -25.09 18.52 2.05
N GLU A 55 -25.81 17.43 2.27
CA GLU A 55 -26.97 17.39 3.20
C GLU A 55 -27.03 16.05 3.95
N GLY A 56 -27.13 16.10 5.29
CA GLY A 56 -27.95 15.15 6.07
C GLY A 56 -27.39 13.78 6.50
N GLU A 57 -26.21 13.71 7.12
CA GLU A 57 -25.79 12.75 8.19
C GLU A 57 -24.32 13.08 8.49
N PHE A 58 -23.83 12.88 9.73
CA PHE A 58 -22.40 13.08 10.03
C PHE A 58 -21.58 12.00 9.32
N LEU A 59 -21.33 12.20 8.02
CA LEU A 59 -20.51 11.34 7.19
C LEU A 59 -19.09 11.36 7.72
N LEU A 60 -18.62 10.21 8.18
CA LEU A 60 -17.25 10.02 8.63
C LEU A 60 -16.28 10.40 7.50
N ARG A 61 -15.43 11.41 7.73
CA ARG A 61 -14.48 11.89 6.72
C ARG A 61 -13.15 11.18 6.90
N VAL A 62 -12.81 10.35 5.92
CA VAL A 62 -11.56 9.59 5.91
C VAL A 62 -10.69 10.05 4.74
N ALA A 63 -9.45 10.45 5.01
CA ALA A 63 -8.44 10.66 3.99
C ALA A 63 -7.54 9.43 3.88
N ILE A 64 -7.19 9.04 2.65
CA ILE A 64 -6.17 8.01 2.36
C ILE A 64 -5.05 8.66 1.56
N ILE A 65 -3.83 8.61 2.06
CA ILE A 65 -2.65 9.17 1.40
C ILE A 65 -1.86 8.02 0.79
N GLY A 66 -1.91 7.90 -0.54
CA GLY A 66 -1.26 6.87 -1.34
C GLY A 66 -2.27 5.87 -1.94
N ALA A 67 -2.25 5.71 -3.26
CA ALA A 67 -3.08 4.78 -4.02
C ALA A 67 -2.26 3.55 -4.49
N GLY A 68 -1.38 3.06 -3.63
CA GLY A 68 -0.74 1.74 -3.77
C GLY A 68 -1.67 0.60 -3.29
N PRO A 69 -1.19 -0.66 -3.27
CA PRO A 69 -2.05 -1.81 -2.93
C PRO A 69 -2.74 -1.69 -1.56
N SER A 70 -2.03 -1.21 -0.54
CA SER A 70 -2.58 -1.03 0.80
C SER A 70 -3.65 0.07 0.86
N GLY A 71 -3.40 1.22 0.21
CA GLY A 71 -4.35 2.33 0.20
C GLY A 71 -5.61 2.01 -0.61
N LEU A 72 -5.46 1.40 -1.78
CA LEU A 72 -6.59 1.00 -2.64
C LEU A 72 -7.50 -0.02 -1.98
N ALA A 73 -6.92 -1.02 -1.30
CA ALA A 73 -7.74 -2.00 -0.62
C ALA A 73 -8.35 -1.50 0.69
N CYS A 74 -7.67 -0.60 1.41
CA CYS A 74 -8.30 0.14 2.51
C CYS A 74 -9.52 0.91 1.99
N ALA A 75 -9.39 1.57 0.83
CA ALA A 75 -10.50 2.26 0.20
C ALA A 75 -11.66 1.31 -0.16
N LEU A 76 -11.38 0.17 -0.78
CA LEU A 76 -12.40 -0.84 -1.12
C LEU A 76 -13.17 -1.34 0.10
N GLU A 77 -12.48 -1.57 1.22
CA GLU A 77 -13.13 -2.01 2.45
C GLU A 77 -13.95 -0.88 3.10
N LEU A 78 -13.48 0.37 3.05
CA LEU A 78 -14.29 1.52 3.47
C LEU A 78 -15.55 1.65 2.62
N GLU A 79 -15.45 1.49 1.29
CA GLU A 79 -16.62 1.48 0.40
C GLU A 79 -17.59 0.36 0.76
N ARG A 80 -17.09 -0.83 1.07
CA ARG A 80 -17.90 -1.98 1.53
C ARG A 80 -18.66 -1.67 2.82
N LEU A 81 -18.08 -0.85 3.69
CA LEU A 81 -18.69 -0.37 4.93
C LEU A 81 -19.58 0.87 4.72
N GLY A 82 -19.78 1.33 3.48
CA GLY A 82 -20.58 2.52 3.15
C GLY A 82 -19.88 3.85 3.39
N ILE A 83 -18.58 3.85 3.65
CA ILE A 83 -17.76 5.06 3.87
C ILE A 83 -17.06 5.42 2.56
N LYS A 84 -17.20 6.68 2.11
CA LYS A 84 -16.50 7.18 0.93
C LYS A 84 -15.25 7.98 1.33
N PRO A 85 -14.04 7.41 1.22
CA PRO A 85 -12.82 8.14 1.55
C PRO A 85 -12.46 9.17 0.46
N VAL A 86 -11.63 10.14 0.81
CA VAL A 86 -10.89 10.97 -0.16
C VAL A 86 -9.49 10.39 -0.31
N ILE A 87 -9.15 9.97 -1.53
CA ILE A 87 -7.87 9.30 -1.81
C ILE A 87 -6.95 10.26 -2.53
N PHE A 88 -5.72 10.40 -2.06
CA PHE A 88 -4.68 11.25 -2.64
C PHE A 88 -3.53 10.40 -3.18
N GLU A 89 -3.08 10.66 -4.40
CA GLU A 89 -1.95 9.98 -5.03
C GLU A 89 -0.99 11.00 -5.63
N ARG A 90 0.30 10.86 -5.33
CA ARG A 90 1.33 11.78 -5.80
C ARG A 90 1.62 11.63 -7.30
N TYR A 91 1.43 10.44 -7.85
CA TYR A 91 1.61 10.19 -9.27
C TYR A 91 0.37 10.59 -10.08
N HIS A 92 0.53 10.72 -11.39
CA HIS A 92 -0.55 11.09 -12.31
C HIS A 92 -1.47 9.92 -12.70
N ARG A 93 -1.20 8.71 -12.21
CA ARG A 93 -2.00 7.48 -12.42
C ARG A 93 -1.62 6.42 -11.39
N ILE A 94 -2.45 5.39 -11.27
CA ILE A 94 -2.21 4.23 -10.39
C ILE A 94 -0.93 3.47 -10.78
N GLY A 95 -0.21 3.01 -9.77
CA GLY A 95 0.98 2.18 -9.92
C GLY A 95 2.28 2.97 -10.13
N LEU A 96 3.37 2.38 -9.62
CA LEU A 96 4.71 2.95 -9.78
C LEU A 96 5.13 3.01 -11.27
N PRO A 97 5.97 4.00 -11.65
CA PRO A 97 6.44 4.14 -13.03
C PRO A 97 7.18 2.92 -13.57
N VAL A 98 7.91 2.22 -12.69
CA VAL A 98 8.67 1.02 -13.06
C VAL A 98 7.77 -0.19 -12.88
N GLU A 99 7.39 -0.80 -13.99
CA GLU A 99 6.69 -2.08 -13.98
C GLU A 99 7.65 -3.20 -13.61
N ARG A 100 7.20 -4.10 -12.75
CA ARG A 100 8.01 -5.23 -12.29
C ARG A 100 7.14 -6.44 -11.98
N ILE A 101 7.80 -7.59 -11.88
CA ILE A 101 7.23 -8.80 -11.30
C ILE A 101 7.79 -8.95 -9.90
N ASP A 102 6.90 -8.99 -8.91
CA ASP A 102 7.27 -9.35 -7.54
C ASP A 102 6.91 -10.81 -7.26
N MET A 103 7.58 -11.37 -6.28
CA MET A 103 7.40 -12.74 -5.85
C MET A 103 6.62 -12.79 -4.53
N LEU A 104 5.42 -13.35 -4.53
CA LEU A 104 4.61 -13.58 -3.35
C LEU A 104 4.83 -15.01 -2.83
N LEU A 105 5.73 -15.19 -1.86
CA LEU A 105 6.13 -16.50 -1.34
C LEU A 105 5.19 -17.04 -0.26
N HIS A 106 4.78 -18.30 -0.38
CA HIS A 106 3.99 -19.02 0.64
C HIS A 106 4.69 -19.24 1.99
N LEU A 107 5.92 -18.76 2.13
CA LEU A 107 6.72 -18.82 3.36
C LEU A 107 6.81 -17.48 4.08
N ALA A 108 6.65 -16.36 3.36
CA ALA A 108 7.00 -15.04 3.87
C ALA A 108 6.21 -14.64 5.11
N TRP A 109 5.01 -15.21 5.29
CA TRP A 109 4.06 -14.66 6.25
C TRP A 109 3.26 -15.73 6.97
N ARG A 110 3.80 -16.28 8.05
CA ARG A 110 3.10 -17.28 8.87
C ARG A 110 2.13 -16.59 9.85
N PRO A 111 0.93 -17.15 10.08
CA PRO A 111 0.47 -18.49 9.69
C PRO A 111 -0.14 -18.61 8.28
N VAL A 112 -0.27 -17.52 7.53
CA VAL A 112 -0.92 -17.52 6.21
C VAL A 112 -0.04 -18.11 5.12
N LYS A 113 -0.36 -19.34 4.73
CA LYS A 113 0.44 -20.10 3.75
C LYS A 113 0.16 -19.70 2.30
N ASP A 114 -1.04 -19.22 1.99
CA ASP A 114 -1.45 -18.84 0.64
C ASP A 114 -2.12 -17.47 0.75
N GLN A 115 -1.35 -16.45 0.40
CA GLN A 115 -1.76 -15.06 0.54
C GLN A 115 -2.95 -14.72 -0.37
N LEU A 116 -2.95 -15.18 -1.62
CA LEU A 116 -4.04 -14.87 -2.55
C LEU A 116 -5.34 -15.54 -2.12
N ALA A 117 -5.26 -16.79 -1.65
CA ALA A 117 -6.41 -17.48 -1.09
C ALA A 117 -6.92 -16.78 0.19
N TYR A 118 -6.02 -16.27 1.04
CA TYR A 118 -6.41 -15.53 2.24
C TYR A 118 -7.16 -14.25 1.87
N LEU A 119 -6.59 -13.43 0.98
CA LEU A 119 -7.20 -12.17 0.54
C LEU A 119 -8.59 -12.40 -0.08
N ALA A 120 -8.74 -13.46 -0.89
CA ALA A 120 -10.02 -13.80 -1.50
C ALA A 120 -11.09 -14.21 -0.47
N ARG A 121 -10.72 -15.03 0.52
CA ARG A 121 -11.68 -15.60 1.49
C ARG A 121 -12.01 -14.68 2.65
N HIS A 122 -11.04 -13.92 3.13
CA HIS A 122 -11.14 -13.15 4.37
C HIS A 122 -11.27 -11.65 4.12
N CYS A 123 -10.71 -11.15 3.02
CA CYS A 123 -10.70 -9.72 2.71
C CYS A 123 -11.56 -9.39 1.48
N HIS A 124 -12.28 -10.36 0.90
CA HIS A 124 -13.08 -10.20 -0.32
C HIS A 124 -12.30 -9.67 -1.54
N LEU A 125 -10.98 -9.92 -1.57
CA LEU A 125 -10.08 -9.43 -2.61
C LEU A 125 -9.48 -10.60 -3.38
N SER A 126 -10.19 -11.02 -4.43
CA SER A 126 -9.68 -12.01 -5.37
C SER A 126 -8.67 -11.36 -6.32
N LEU A 127 -7.40 -11.73 -6.29
CA LEU A 127 -6.36 -11.18 -7.16
C LEU A 127 -5.81 -12.26 -8.08
N MET A 128 -5.58 -11.91 -9.35
CA MET A 128 -5.03 -12.81 -10.34
C MET A 128 -3.51 -12.66 -10.39
N PRO A 129 -2.74 -13.73 -10.12
CA PRO A 129 -1.29 -13.71 -10.30
C PRO A 129 -0.94 -13.79 -11.78
N ALA A 130 0.28 -13.36 -12.13
CA ALA A 130 0.85 -13.55 -13.46
C ALA A 130 1.11 -15.04 -13.75
N ALA A 131 1.68 -15.74 -12.76
CA ALA A 131 1.97 -17.16 -12.85
C ALA A 131 2.17 -17.79 -11.46
N PRO A 132 1.97 -19.11 -11.29
CA PRO A 132 2.49 -19.81 -10.13
C PRO A 132 4.02 -19.87 -10.19
N LEU A 133 4.67 -19.72 -9.03
CA LEU A 133 6.11 -19.87 -8.88
C LEU A 133 6.47 -21.31 -8.53
N HIS A 134 7.28 -21.95 -9.37
CA HIS A 134 7.70 -23.35 -9.18
C HIS A 134 9.17 -23.48 -8.78
N ALA A 135 10.02 -22.53 -9.19
CA ALA A 135 11.44 -22.56 -8.91
C ALA A 135 12.00 -21.19 -8.56
N ILE A 136 12.95 -21.17 -7.64
CA ILE A 136 13.79 -20.00 -7.34
C ILE A 136 15.23 -20.42 -7.54
N ILE A 137 15.96 -19.68 -8.37
CA ILE A 137 17.38 -19.88 -8.60
C ILE A 137 18.12 -18.71 -7.96
N MET A 138 18.95 -19.01 -6.97
CA MET A 138 19.77 -18.04 -6.25
C MET A 138 21.22 -18.16 -6.71
N TYR A 139 21.78 -17.05 -7.17
CA TYR A 139 23.18 -16.92 -7.54
C TYR A 139 23.91 -16.19 -6.42
N GLY A 140 24.96 -16.81 -5.90
CA GLY A 140 25.98 -16.12 -5.11
C GLY A 140 27.27 -16.02 -5.93
N PRO A 141 28.31 -15.34 -5.41
CA PRO A 141 29.54 -15.10 -6.16
C PRO A 141 30.18 -16.35 -6.77
N ASN A 142 30.17 -17.46 -6.01
CA ASN A 142 30.80 -18.73 -6.40
C ASN A 142 29.86 -19.94 -6.30
N ARG A 143 28.57 -19.72 -6.05
CA ARG A 143 27.62 -20.82 -5.79
C ARG A 143 26.25 -20.55 -6.40
N ARG A 144 25.58 -21.61 -6.81
CA ARG A 144 24.20 -21.58 -7.28
C ARG A 144 23.36 -22.50 -6.42
N SER A 145 22.22 -22.02 -5.95
CA SER A 145 21.24 -22.81 -5.21
C SER A 145 19.91 -22.78 -5.95
N VAL A 146 19.21 -23.91 -5.98
CA VAL A 146 17.92 -24.02 -6.66
C VAL A 146 16.90 -24.63 -5.72
N ILE A 147 15.81 -23.91 -5.49
CA ILE A 147 14.66 -24.41 -4.74
C ILE A 147 13.56 -24.74 -5.75
N ARG A 148 12.98 -25.94 -5.66
CA ARG A 148 11.85 -26.37 -6.49
C ARG A 148 10.72 -26.94 -5.65
N LYS A 149 9.49 -26.59 -5.99
CA LYS A 149 8.27 -27.18 -5.43
C LYS A 149 7.14 -27.04 -6.43
N ARG A 150 6.11 -27.89 -6.30
CA ARG A 150 4.86 -27.76 -7.08
C ARG A 150 4.27 -26.35 -7.02
N LEU A 151 4.36 -25.69 -5.87
CA LEU A 151 3.91 -24.31 -5.66
C LEU A 151 4.71 -23.68 -4.52
N LEU A 152 5.62 -22.77 -4.86
CA LEU A 152 6.38 -21.95 -3.91
C LEU A 152 5.64 -20.66 -3.54
N GLY A 153 4.74 -20.23 -4.41
CA GLY A 153 4.00 -18.98 -4.29
C GLY A 153 3.55 -18.50 -5.66
N TYR A 154 3.48 -17.19 -5.84
CA TYR A 154 3.02 -16.55 -7.06
C TYR A 154 3.97 -15.49 -7.56
N LEU A 155 3.99 -15.28 -8.87
CA LEU A 155 4.53 -14.09 -9.50
C LEU A 155 3.38 -13.12 -9.73
N ILE A 156 3.56 -11.86 -9.35
CA ILE A 156 2.54 -10.81 -9.43
C ILE A 156 3.07 -9.61 -10.20
N HIS A 157 2.25 -9.07 -11.10
CA HIS A 157 2.55 -7.79 -11.73
C HIS A 157 2.41 -6.65 -10.72
N ARG A 158 3.33 -5.70 -10.78
CA ARG A 158 3.31 -4.46 -9.99
C ARG A 158 3.57 -3.27 -10.91
N GLY A 159 2.98 -2.14 -10.58
CA GLY A 159 3.13 -0.90 -11.36
C GLY A 159 1.93 -0.60 -12.24
N ARG A 160 2.17 -0.07 -13.44
CA ARG A 160 1.14 0.54 -14.30
C ARG A 160 0.42 -0.40 -15.26
N SER A 161 0.88 -1.64 -15.38
CA SER A 161 0.22 -2.66 -16.18
C SER A 161 -1.22 -2.87 -15.71
N PRO A 162 -2.21 -3.04 -16.61
CA PRO A 162 -3.57 -3.42 -16.23
C PRO A 162 -3.65 -4.74 -15.44
N LEU A 163 -2.64 -5.60 -15.59
CA LEU A 163 -2.53 -6.86 -14.85
C LEU A 163 -1.93 -6.67 -13.45
N SER A 164 -1.45 -5.48 -13.10
CA SER A 164 -0.85 -5.22 -11.79
C SER A 164 -1.85 -5.35 -10.65
N ILE A 165 -1.38 -5.72 -9.46
CA ILE A 165 -2.23 -5.78 -8.27
C ILE A 165 -2.88 -4.42 -8.02
N GLU A 166 -2.14 -3.32 -8.20
CA GLU A 166 -2.68 -1.97 -8.06
C GLU A 166 -3.86 -1.72 -9.01
N ASN A 167 -3.72 -2.03 -10.30
CA ASN A 167 -4.81 -1.79 -11.25
C ASN A 167 -5.97 -2.78 -11.10
N GLN A 168 -5.71 -4.02 -10.67
CA GLN A 168 -6.78 -4.97 -10.34
C GLN A 168 -7.65 -4.49 -9.17
N LEU A 169 -7.04 -3.83 -8.17
CA LEU A 169 -7.75 -3.22 -7.05
C LEU A 169 -8.47 -1.95 -7.50
N ALA A 170 -7.78 -1.06 -8.20
CA ALA A 170 -8.35 0.21 -8.67
C ALA A 170 -9.56 0.01 -9.61
N ALA A 171 -9.56 -1.05 -10.43
CA ALA A 171 -10.68 -1.38 -11.31
C ALA A 171 -11.99 -1.73 -10.58
N ARG A 172 -11.94 -2.01 -9.27
CA ARG A 172 -13.11 -2.31 -8.43
C ARG A 172 -13.59 -1.12 -7.61
N LEU A 173 -12.80 -0.06 -7.58
CA LEU A 173 -13.02 1.09 -6.74
C LEU A 173 -14.07 2.00 -7.40
N SER A 174 -15.06 2.44 -6.64
CA SER A 174 -16.03 3.44 -7.10
C SER A 174 -15.59 4.88 -6.82
N THR A 175 -14.76 5.05 -5.79
CA THR A 175 -14.25 6.31 -5.27
C THR A 175 -13.15 6.84 -6.19
N PRO A 176 -13.23 8.10 -6.65
CA PRO A 176 -12.20 8.68 -7.48
C PRO A 176 -10.90 8.89 -6.69
N VAL A 177 -9.77 8.72 -7.38
CA VAL A 177 -8.44 9.00 -6.84
C VAL A 177 -7.99 10.39 -7.31
N ASN A 178 -7.59 11.24 -6.36
CA ASN A 178 -7.07 12.57 -6.64
C ASN A 178 -5.57 12.47 -6.93
N PHE A 179 -5.23 12.43 -8.21
CA PHE A 179 -3.86 12.31 -8.70
C PHE A 179 -3.09 13.62 -8.67
N GLN A 180 -1.76 13.51 -8.70
CA GLN A 180 -0.81 14.64 -8.64
C GLN A 180 -0.96 15.49 -7.38
N VAL A 181 -1.38 14.85 -6.28
CA VAL A 181 -1.54 15.50 -4.97
C VAL A 181 -0.51 14.94 -4.01
N LEU A 182 0.35 15.81 -3.50
CA LEU A 182 1.30 15.49 -2.43
C LEU A 182 0.66 15.93 -1.10
N ALA A 183 -0.16 15.07 -0.53
CA ALA A 183 -0.87 15.35 0.73
C ALA A 183 0.05 15.19 1.95
N ASP A 184 0.06 16.17 2.85
CA ASP A 184 0.72 16.06 4.15
C ASP A 184 -0.25 15.45 5.20
N PRO A 185 0.11 14.35 5.87
CA PRO A 185 -0.76 13.70 6.86
C PRO A 185 -1.20 14.58 8.03
N LEU A 186 -0.36 15.52 8.48
CA LEU A 186 -0.67 16.40 9.61
C LEU A 186 -1.66 17.51 9.19
N GLU A 187 -1.50 18.04 7.98
CA GLU A 187 -2.48 18.98 7.41
C GLU A 187 -3.84 18.31 7.18
N MET A 188 -3.85 17.06 6.69
CA MET A 188 -5.07 16.30 6.51
C MET A 188 -5.76 15.99 7.85
N ALA A 189 -5.00 15.77 8.93
CA ALA A 189 -5.58 15.52 10.26
C ALA A 189 -6.36 16.72 10.82
N GLY A 190 -6.13 17.94 10.31
CA GLY A 190 -6.95 19.11 10.64
C GLY A 190 -8.30 19.16 9.89
N GLN A 191 -8.44 18.39 8.81
CA GLN A 191 -9.56 18.47 7.87
C GLN A 191 -10.44 17.22 7.87
N PHE A 192 -9.87 16.06 8.22
CA PHE A 192 -10.53 14.76 8.22
C PHE A 192 -10.62 14.18 9.64
N ASP A 193 -11.61 13.32 9.86
CA ASP A 193 -11.79 12.64 11.15
C ASP A 193 -10.77 11.51 11.32
N TYR A 194 -10.39 10.87 10.20
CA TYR A 194 -9.33 9.86 10.14
C TYR A 194 -8.41 10.09 8.94
N VAL A 195 -7.12 9.80 9.12
CA VAL A 195 -6.12 9.85 8.05
C VAL A 195 -5.38 8.51 8.01
N VAL A 196 -5.46 7.83 6.87
CA VAL A 196 -4.73 6.60 6.57
C VAL A 196 -3.49 6.97 5.77
N VAL A 197 -2.31 6.64 6.31
CA VAL A 197 -1.02 6.89 5.65
C VAL A 197 -0.55 5.61 4.95
N ALA A 198 -0.64 5.59 3.63
CA ALA A 198 -0.33 4.45 2.75
C ALA A 198 0.66 4.85 1.62
N GLU A 199 1.58 5.77 1.91
CA GLU A 199 2.47 6.42 0.93
C GLU A 199 3.63 5.54 0.41
N GLY A 200 3.81 4.34 0.97
CA GLY A 200 4.78 3.37 0.51
C GLY A 200 6.25 3.73 0.81
N ASP A 201 6.50 4.72 1.67
CA ASP A 201 7.82 5.05 2.19
C ASP A 201 7.80 5.24 3.73
N SER A 202 8.98 5.47 4.31
CA SER A 202 9.13 5.55 5.78
C SER A 202 9.10 6.98 6.33
N LYS A 203 8.90 8.01 5.49
CA LYS A 203 9.08 9.41 5.90
C LYS A 203 8.12 9.82 7.00
N THR A 204 6.82 9.60 6.82
CA THR A 204 5.83 9.96 7.85
C THR A 204 6.02 9.11 9.10
N ALA A 205 6.22 7.79 8.95
CA ALA A 205 6.45 6.91 10.09
C ALA A 205 7.68 7.33 10.92
N ARG A 206 8.78 7.73 10.27
CA ARG A 206 9.98 8.27 10.93
C ARG A 206 9.68 9.61 11.62
N ARG A 207 8.99 10.53 10.94
CA ARG A 207 8.59 11.84 11.50
C ARG A 207 7.75 11.69 12.78
N LEU A 208 6.92 10.65 12.86
CA LEU A 208 6.08 10.36 14.01
C LEU A 208 6.76 9.47 15.08
N GLY A 209 8.02 9.07 14.89
CA GLY A 209 8.72 8.18 15.83
C GLY A 209 8.17 6.74 15.86
N LEU A 210 7.43 6.32 14.83
CA LEU A 210 6.82 5.00 14.70
C LEU A 210 7.68 4.00 13.91
N TRP A 211 8.73 4.49 13.24
CA TRP A 211 9.56 3.67 12.38
C TRP A 211 10.61 2.88 13.16
N GLN A 212 10.67 1.57 12.92
CA GLN A 212 11.73 0.71 13.42
C GLN A 212 12.54 0.15 12.25
N GLU A 213 13.86 0.31 12.33
CA GLU A 213 14.79 -0.23 11.33
C GLU A 213 15.39 -1.54 11.86
N LEU A 214 15.12 -2.66 11.16
CA LEU A 214 15.61 -3.98 11.57
C LEU A 214 16.98 -4.29 10.97
N SER A 215 17.13 -4.07 9.66
CA SER A 215 18.40 -4.23 8.95
C SER A 215 18.31 -3.48 7.61
N PRO A 216 19.38 -2.79 7.18
CA PRO A 216 19.41 -2.19 5.85
C PRO A 216 19.45 -3.30 4.79
N LEU A 217 18.53 -3.21 3.82
CA LEU A 217 18.54 -4.02 2.60
C LEU A 217 18.85 -3.09 1.41
N ILE A 218 19.86 -3.43 0.62
CA ILE A 218 20.17 -2.69 -0.61
C ILE A 218 19.70 -3.54 -1.79
N ILE A 219 18.73 -3.02 -2.53
CA ILE A 219 18.24 -3.63 -3.77
C ILE A 219 18.82 -2.85 -4.94
N ARG A 220 19.50 -3.54 -5.87
CA ARG A 220 19.95 -2.97 -7.13
C ARG A 220 19.06 -3.51 -8.26
N GLY A 221 18.43 -2.60 -9.00
CA GLY A 221 17.59 -2.94 -10.14
C GLY A 221 18.32 -2.76 -11.46
N ALA A 222 18.05 -3.63 -12.42
CA ALA A 222 18.48 -3.49 -13.82
C ALA A 222 17.44 -4.14 -14.74
N THR A 223 17.31 -3.63 -15.96
CA THR A 223 16.51 -4.28 -17.01
C THR A 223 17.35 -5.34 -17.70
N ILE A 224 16.92 -6.59 -17.65
CA ILE A 224 17.60 -7.72 -18.29
C ILE A 224 16.75 -8.22 -19.45
N LEU A 225 17.33 -8.25 -20.66
CA LEU A 225 16.69 -8.78 -21.85
C LEU A 225 17.14 -10.24 -22.05
N GLY A 226 16.20 -11.13 -22.32
CA GLY A 226 16.51 -12.55 -22.51
C GLY A 226 15.26 -13.42 -22.57
N GLN A 227 15.49 -14.73 -22.70
CA GLN A 227 14.44 -15.73 -22.60
C GLN A 227 14.45 -16.30 -21.17
N PHE A 228 13.31 -16.21 -20.51
CA PHE A 228 13.15 -16.65 -19.12
C PHE A 228 12.03 -17.69 -19.04
N GLU A 229 12.21 -18.69 -18.17
CA GLU A 229 11.16 -19.63 -17.82
C GLU A 229 10.10 -18.91 -16.99
N PRO A 230 8.85 -18.75 -17.47
CA PRO A 230 7.85 -17.86 -16.85
C PRO A 230 7.43 -18.22 -15.41
N ARG A 231 7.79 -19.43 -14.93
CA ARG A 231 7.47 -19.92 -13.57
C ARG A 231 8.70 -20.03 -12.66
N THR A 232 9.80 -19.39 -13.05
CA THR A 232 11.07 -19.37 -12.31
C THR A 232 11.48 -17.95 -11.97
N PHE A 233 11.88 -17.71 -10.72
CA PHE A 233 12.44 -16.43 -10.29
C PHE A 233 13.96 -16.55 -10.09
N HIS A 234 14.70 -15.58 -10.59
CA HIS A 234 16.16 -15.52 -10.48
C HIS A 234 16.57 -14.43 -9.50
N LEU A 235 17.32 -14.80 -8.45
CA LEU A 235 17.89 -13.90 -7.45
C LEU A 235 19.41 -13.84 -7.66
N TYR A 236 19.92 -12.64 -7.95
CA TYR A 236 21.34 -12.35 -8.20
C TYR A 236 21.96 -11.56 -7.05
#